data_AF-A0A2K3NXP8-F1
#
_entry.id   AF-A0A2K3NXP8-F1
#
_cell.length_a   1.000
_cell.length_b   1.000
_cell.length_c   1.000
_cell.angle_alpha   90.00
_cell.angle_beta   90.00
_cell.angle_gamma   90.00
#
_symmetry.space_group_name_H-M   'P 1'
#
loop_
_entity.id
_entity.type
_entity.pdbx_description
1 polymer ?
#
loop_
_entity_poly.entity_id
_entity_poly.type
_entity_poly.pdbx_seq_one_letter_code
_entity_poly.pdbx_strand_id
1 'polypeptide(L)'
;MLGNDARRTRVANAYFSLFMAIGNILGYATGSYSGWYKIFKFTLTPACSISCANLKSAFFLDVAFIAVTTYLSIVSAHEVPLSSSGAVHAGEGAGETEEAFMWELFGTFKYFSTPIWIVLSVTALTWIGWFPFILFDTDWMGREIYGGDPNGGLIYDTGVRMGALGLLLNSVVLGVTSLLMERLCRKRGAGFVWGISNIFMALCFIAMLVLTYAANSIGYVSKGQPPPTGIVIAALAIFTILGFPLAITYSVPYALISTHIEPLGLGQGLSMGVLNLAIVVPQ
;
A
#
# COMPACT_ATOMS: atom_id res chain seq x y z
N MET A 1 21.92 20.74 15.23
CA MET A 1 21.21 19.56 15.78
C MET A 1 20.11 19.01 14.84
N LEU A 2 19.50 19.83 13.96
CA LEU A 2 18.48 19.43 12.95
C LEU A 2 18.81 18.21 12.04
N GLY A 3 20.09 17.95 11.73
CA GLY A 3 20.45 16.84 10.83
C GLY A 3 20.25 15.44 11.41
N ASN A 4 20.18 15.32 12.75
CA ASN A 4 20.06 14.03 13.41
C ASN A 4 18.61 13.54 13.46
N ASP A 5 17.64 14.46 13.60
CA ASP A 5 16.20 14.15 13.65
C ASP A 5 15.63 13.82 12.27
N ALA A 6 15.94 14.61 11.23
CA ALA A 6 15.55 14.26 9.86
C ALA A 6 16.14 12.92 9.37
N ARG A 7 17.34 12.55 9.85
CA ARG A 7 17.92 11.21 9.61
C ARG A 7 17.14 10.13 10.36
N ARG A 8 16.82 10.35 11.63
CA ARG A 8 16.07 9.41 12.47
C ARG A 8 14.66 9.16 11.91
N THR A 9 13.96 10.21 11.47
CA THR A 9 12.64 10.10 10.83
C THR A 9 12.70 9.32 9.51
N ARG A 10 13.72 9.55 8.67
CA ARG A 10 13.89 8.75 7.44
C ARG A 10 14.17 7.28 7.72
N VAL A 11 14.99 6.97 8.72
CA VAL A 11 15.27 5.58 9.12
C VAL A 11 14.00 4.92 9.69
N ALA A 12 13.24 5.63 10.52
CA ALA A 12 11.96 5.14 11.04
C ALA A 12 10.96 4.84 9.90
N ASN A 13 10.82 5.74 8.93
CA ASN A 13 9.96 5.52 7.76
C ASN A 13 10.44 4.32 6.92
N ALA A 14 11.75 4.10 6.79
CA ALA A 14 12.27 2.93 6.09
C ALA A 14 11.93 1.61 6.81
N TYR A 15 12.01 1.57 8.14
CA TYR A 15 11.55 0.42 8.92
C TYR A 15 10.04 0.23 8.83
N PHE A 16 9.26 1.30 8.89
CA PHE A 16 7.80 1.25 8.71
C PHE A 16 7.43 0.63 7.35
N SER A 17 8.02 1.12 6.26
CA SER A 17 7.80 0.55 4.92
C SER A 17 8.29 -0.89 4.80
N LEU A 18 9.34 -1.29 5.52
CA LEU A 18 9.79 -2.67 5.60
C LEU A 18 8.77 -3.58 6.29
N PHE A 19 8.22 -3.17 7.44
CA PHE A 19 7.19 -3.96 8.13
C PHE A 19 5.90 -4.03 7.33
N MET A 20 5.52 -2.95 6.64
CA MET A 20 4.43 -2.97 5.65
C MET A 20 4.70 -4.00 4.54
N ALA A 21 5.93 -4.05 4.01
CA ALA A 21 6.33 -5.06 3.02
C ALA A 21 6.17 -6.48 3.55
N ILE A 22 6.58 -6.74 4.79
CA ILE A 22 6.43 -8.06 5.44
C ILE A 22 4.95 -8.42 5.58
N GLY A 23 4.11 -7.49 6.04
CA GLY A 23 2.66 -7.68 6.13
C GLY A 23 2.04 -8.04 4.77
N ASN A 24 2.40 -7.28 3.73
CA ASN A 24 1.95 -7.54 2.36
C ASN A 24 2.41 -8.91 1.86
N ILE A 25 3.67 -9.30 2.09
CA ILE A 25 4.17 -10.64 1.72
C ILE A 25 3.34 -11.73 2.38
N LEU A 26 3.08 -11.63 3.69
CA LEU A 26 2.28 -12.62 4.42
C LEU A 26 0.83 -12.66 3.93
N GLY A 27 0.21 -11.50 3.68
CA GLY A 27 -1.14 -11.41 3.16
C GLY A 27 -1.27 -12.02 1.76
N TYR A 28 -0.42 -11.61 0.82
CA TYR A 28 -0.44 -12.13 -0.55
C TYR A 28 0.01 -13.60 -0.64
N ALA A 29 0.90 -14.06 0.24
CA ALA A 29 1.23 -15.49 0.37
C ALA A 29 0.00 -16.29 0.81
N THR A 30 -0.76 -15.76 1.76
CA THR A 30 -2.01 -16.37 2.22
C THR A 30 -3.04 -16.42 1.09
N GLY A 31 -3.19 -15.35 0.29
CA GLY A 31 -4.10 -15.31 -0.85
C GLY A 31 -3.71 -16.21 -2.04
N SER A 32 -2.41 -16.38 -2.31
CA SER A 32 -1.94 -17.23 -3.42
C SER A 32 -1.99 -18.73 -3.10
N TYR A 33 -1.87 -19.10 -1.82
CA TYR A 33 -1.91 -20.49 -1.37
C TYR A 33 -3.33 -21.07 -1.33
N SER A 34 -3.58 -22.16 -2.06
CA SER A 34 -4.91 -22.81 -2.12
C SER A 34 -5.13 -23.92 -1.11
N GLY A 35 -4.15 -24.21 -0.25
CA GLY A 35 -4.18 -25.38 0.63
C GLY A 35 -4.74 -25.12 2.03
N TRP A 36 -5.21 -23.92 2.35
CA TRP A 36 -5.62 -23.56 3.71
C TRP A 36 -6.77 -24.41 4.26
N TYR A 37 -7.72 -24.78 3.40
CA TYR A 37 -8.83 -25.68 3.77
C TYR A 37 -8.37 -27.06 4.28
N LYS A 38 -7.14 -27.50 3.98
CA LYS A 38 -6.58 -28.77 4.49
C LYS A 38 -6.07 -28.64 5.93
N ILE A 39 -5.59 -27.45 6.30
CA ILE A 39 -5.09 -27.14 7.64
C ILE A 39 -6.29 -26.84 8.54
N PHE A 40 -7.19 -25.97 8.08
CA PHE A 40 -8.42 -25.60 8.77
C PHE A 40 -9.60 -26.39 8.24
N LYS A 41 -9.63 -27.71 8.47
CA LYS A 41 -10.67 -28.61 7.91
C LYS A 41 -12.11 -28.20 8.26
N PHE A 42 -12.31 -27.44 9.34
CA PHE A 42 -13.62 -26.93 9.74
C PHE A 42 -14.17 -25.81 8.84
N THR A 43 -13.36 -25.24 7.94
CA THR A 43 -13.80 -24.15 7.05
C THR A 43 -14.52 -24.65 5.80
N LEU A 44 -14.35 -25.92 5.44
CA LEU A 44 -15.04 -26.55 4.30
C LEU A 44 -16.43 -27.01 4.73
N THR A 45 -17.47 -26.54 4.04
CA THR A 45 -18.86 -26.95 4.26
C THR A 45 -19.56 -27.21 2.92
N PRO A 46 -20.70 -27.91 2.87
CA PRO A 46 -21.42 -28.17 1.63
C PRO A 46 -21.84 -26.88 0.88
N ALA A 47 -21.95 -25.75 1.58
CA ALA A 47 -22.31 -24.45 1.02
C ALA A 47 -21.09 -23.57 0.65
N CYS A 48 -19.86 -23.98 1.01
CA CYS A 48 -18.64 -23.18 0.87
C CYS A 48 -17.60 -23.96 0.07
N SER A 49 -17.36 -23.53 -1.17
CA SER A 49 -16.36 -24.11 -2.06
C SER A 49 -14.93 -23.97 -1.50
N ILE A 50 -13.95 -24.61 -2.15
CA ILE A 50 -12.53 -24.55 -1.75
C ILE A 50 -12.03 -23.10 -1.63
N SER A 51 -12.42 -22.23 -2.56
CA SER A 51 -12.03 -20.81 -2.56
C SER A 51 -12.63 -20.06 -1.38
N CYS A 52 -13.92 -20.29 -1.08
CA CYS A 52 -14.60 -19.76 0.10
C CYS A 52 -13.94 -20.26 1.41
N ALA A 53 -13.58 -21.54 1.49
CA ALA A 53 -12.94 -22.14 2.66
C ALA A 53 -11.52 -21.56 2.90
N ASN A 54 -10.77 -21.32 1.82
CA ASN A 54 -9.47 -20.65 1.89
C ASN A 54 -9.60 -19.20 2.37
N LEU A 55 -10.58 -18.45 1.87
CA LEU A 55 -10.84 -17.07 2.29
C LEU A 55 -11.21 -17.00 3.78
N LYS A 56 -12.10 -17.90 4.23
CA LYS A 56 -12.47 -18.01 5.65
C LYS A 56 -11.26 -18.36 6.52
N SER A 57 -10.38 -19.23 6.05
CA SER A 57 -9.15 -19.59 6.75
C SER A 57 -8.18 -18.41 6.86
N ALA A 58 -8.02 -17.64 5.78
CA ALA A 58 -7.22 -16.42 5.76
C ALA A 58 -7.74 -15.39 6.77
N PHE A 59 -9.07 -15.22 6.85
CA PHE A 59 -9.70 -14.34 7.83
C PHE A 59 -9.39 -14.74 9.27
N PHE A 60 -9.42 -16.03 9.61
CA PHE A 60 -9.06 -16.48 10.96
C PHE A 60 -7.58 -16.24 11.29
N LEU A 61 -6.68 -16.41 10.31
CA LEU A 61 -5.26 -16.09 10.48
C LEU A 61 -5.05 -14.60 10.72
N ASP A 62 -5.76 -13.75 9.97
CA ASP A 62 -5.72 -12.30 10.13
C ASP A 62 -6.19 -11.87 11.52
N VAL A 63 -7.34 -12.38 11.98
CA VAL A 63 -7.84 -12.12 13.35
C VAL A 63 -6.81 -12.51 14.41
N ALA A 64 -6.15 -13.66 14.26
CA ALA A 64 -5.11 -14.09 15.19
C ALA A 64 -3.89 -13.15 15.16
N PHE A 65 -3.43 -12.74 13.97
CA PHE A 65 -2.32 -11.80 13.80
C PHE A 65 -2.64 -10.42 14.38
N ILE A 66 -3.84 -9.89 14.12
CA ILE A 66 -4.30 -8.62 14.67
C ILE A 66 -4.33 -8.71 16.20
N ALA A 67 -4.92 -9.75 16.79
CA ALA A 67 -4.97 -9.90 18.24
C ALA A 67 -3.57 -9.92 18.88
N VAL A 68 -2.62 -10.65 18.28
CA VAL A 68 -1.23 -10.73 18.76
C VAL A 68 -0.53 -9.37 18.63
N THR A 69 -0.63 -8.73 17.48
CA THR A 69 0.03 -7.43 17.23
C THR A 69 -0.56 -6.31 18.10
N THR A 70 -1.87 -6.30 18.31
CA THR A 70 -2.54 -5.40 19.26
C THR A 70 -2.05 -5.64 20.68
N TYR A 71 -1.99 -6.90 21.14
CA TYR A 71 -1.47 -7.23 22.46
C TYR A 71 -0.03 -6.75 22.66
N LEU A 72 0.86 -7.04 21.70
CA LEU A 72 2.25 -6.59 21.74
C LEU A 72 2.36 -5.06 21.74
N SER A 73 1.51 -4.38 20.97
CA SER A 73 1.49 -2.92 20.91
C SER A 73 1.08 -2.31 22.25
N ILE A 74 0.02 -2.82 22.87
CA ILE A 74 -0.46 -2.35 24.18
C ILE A 74 0.60 -2.57 25.27
N VAL A 75 1.26 -3.73 25.29
CA VAL A 75 2.27 -4.05 26.31
C VAL A 75 3.58 -3.27 26.09
N SER A 76 3.94 -2.97 24.85
CA SER A 76 5.20 -2.28 24.52
C SER A 76 5.07 -0.76 24.52
N ALA A 77 3.86 -0.23 24.33
CA ALA A 77 3.61 1.20 24.33
C ALA A 77 3.71 1.73 25.76
N HIS A 78 4.76 2.50 26.04
CA HIS A 78 4.83 3.28 27.26
C HIS A 78 3.96 4.53 27.10
N GLU A 79 2.78 4.51 27.70
CA GLU A 79 1.94 5.71 27.80
C GLU A 79 2.49 6.65 28.86
N VAL A 80 2.57 7.94 28.53
CA VAL A 80 2.81 9.00 29.52
C VAL A 80 1.45 9.27 30.18
N PRO A 81 1.29 9.11 31.50
CA PRO A 81 0.03 9.39 32.15
C PRO A 81 -0.36 10.86 31.93
N LEU A 82 -1.63 11.09 31.59
CA LEU A 82 -2.23 12.42 31.50
C LEU A 82 -2.07 13.15 32.85
N SER A 83 -1.01 13.96 32.99
CA SER A 83 -0.81 14.74 34.21
C SER A 83 -1.94 15.77 34.31
N SER A 84 -2.75 15.66 35.35
CA SER A 84 -3.92 16.50 35.64
C SER A 84 -3.58 17.97 35.96
N SER A 85 -2.37 18.45 35.66
CA SER A 85 -1.93 19.80 36.03
C SER A 85 -1.96 20.83 34.89
N GLY A 86 -2.53 20.47 33.73
CA GLY A 86 -2.78 21.40 32.61
C GLY A 86 -4.26 21.49 32.16
N ALA A 87 -5.17 20.82 32.86
CA ALA A 87 -6.59 20.75 32.50
C ALA A 87 -7.38 21.97 33.00
N VAL A 88 -7.04 23.16 32.51
CA VAL A 88 -7.92 24.35 32.62
C VAL A 88 -8.65 24.65 31.30
N HIS A 89 -8.34 23.97 30.19
CA HIS A 89 -9.14 24.08 28.96
C HIS A 89 -9.25 22.75 28.19
N ALA A 90 -9.80 21.71 28.82
CA ALA A 90 -10.11 20.46 28.14
C ALA A 90 -11.36 19.80 28.75
N GLY A 91 -12.43 20.60 28.87
CA GLY A 91 -13.68 20.21 29.49
C GLY A 91 -14.90 20.31 28.58
N GLU A 92 -14.73 20.42 27.26
CA GLU A 92 -15.84 20.47 26.32
C GLU A 92 -15.57 19.49 25.15
N GLY A 93 -16.52 18.56 24.97
CA GLY A 93 -16.75 17.71 23.79
C GLY A 93 -15.58 17.01 23.10
N ALA A 94 -15.62 15.67 23.04
CA ALA A 94 -14.85 14.92 22.04
C ALA A 94 -15.09 15.41 20.59
N GLY A 95 -16.24 16.04 20.31
CA GLY A 95 -16.52 16.73 19.04
C GLY A 95 -15.78 18.07 18.87
N GLU A 96 -15.51 18.82 19.93
CA GLU A 96 -14.76 20.09 19.84
C GLU A 96 -13.27 19.86 19.62
N THR A 97 -12.71 18.76 20.14
CA THR A 97 -11.30 18.39 19.89
C THR A 97 -11.09 17.97 18.43
N GLU A 98 -12.08 17.29 17.83
CA GLU A 98 -12.05 16.87 16.43
C GLU A 98 -12.27 18.06 15.47
N GLU A 99 -13.22 18.95 15.80
CA GLU A 99 -13.45 20.20 15.06
C GLU A 99 -12.27 21.16 15.18
N ALA A 100 -11.64 21.29 16.35
CA ALA A 100 -10.44 22.10 16.55
C ALA A 100 -9.25 21.55 15.74
N PHE A 101 -9.05 20.22 15.73
CA PHE A 101 -8.00 19.60 14.93
C PHE A 101 -8.21 19.81 13.43
N MET A 102 -9.45 19.65 12.93
CA MET A 102 -9.77 19.88 11.52
C MET A 102 -9.61 21.36 11.15
N TRP A 103 -10.05 22.30 12.00
CA TRP A 103 -9.84 23.72 11.77
C TRP A 103 -8.37 24.13 11.80
N GLU A 104 -7.57 23.56 12.70
CA GLU A 104 -6.11 23.74 12.71
C GLU A 104 -5.46 23.17 11.44
N LEU A 105 -5.92 22.01 10.97
CA LEU A 105 -5.49 21.38 9.72
C LEU A 105 -5.79 22.26 8.50
N PHE A 106 -7.02 22.78 8.42
CA PHE A 106 -7.42 23.67 7.33
C PHE A 106 -6.76 25.06 7.41
N GLY A 107 -6.60 25.60 8.61
CA GLY A 107 -5.86 26.84 8.86
C GLY A 107 -4.39 26.74 8.47
N THR A 108 -3.82 25.53 8.59
CA THR A 108 -2.42 25.24 8.24
C THR A 108 -2.15 25.33 6.73
N PHE A 109 -3.14 25.08 5.86
CA PHE A 109 -3.00 25.28 4.40
C PHE A 109 -2.59 26.70 4.03
N LYS A 110 -2.95 27.70 4.83
CA LYS A 110 -2.60 29.11 4.62
C LYS A 110 -1.08 29.36 4.72
N TYR A 111 -0.37 28.50 5.45
CA TYR A 111 1.06 28.63 5.71
C TYR A 111 1.91 27.77 4.77
N PHE A 112 1.30 27.08 3.81
CA PHE A 112 2.02 26.19 2.90
C PHE A 112 2.80 26.94 1.84
N SER A 113 4.10 26.67 1.82
CA SER A 113 5.01 27.10 0.77
C SER A 113 4.77 26.32 -0.53
N THR A 114 5.19 26.88 -1.67
CA THR A 114 5.07 26.25 -2.99
C THR A 114 5.60 24.80 -3.04
N PRO A 115 6.73 24.43 -2.40
CA PRO A 115 7.20 23.04 -2.36
C PRO A 115 6.21 22.07 -1.70
N ILE A 116 5.50 22.50 -0.66
CA ILE A 116 4.49 21.67 0.02
C ILE A 116 3.32 21.39 -0.92
N TRP A 117 2.81 22.41 -1.59
CA TRP A 117 1.75 22.26 -2.58
C TRP A 117 2.14 21.31 -3.72
N ILE A 118 3.38 21.40 -4.22
CA ILE A 118 3.88 20.48 -5.24
C ILE A 118 3.87 19.03 -4.73
N VAL A 119 4.36 18.78 -3.50
CA VAL A 119 4.35 17.44 -2.91
C VAL A 119 2.93 16.91 -2.77
N LEU A 120 1.99 17.72 -2.27
CA LEU A 120 0.59 17.31 -2.10
C LEU A 120 -0.09 17.01 -3.43
N SER A 121 0.07 17.88 -4.44
CA SER A 121 -0.53 17.70 -5.76
C SER A 121 0.03 16.48 -6.48
N VAL A 122 1.34 16.30 -6.49
CA VAL A 122 1.96 15.11 -7.13
C VAL A 122 1.55 13.85 -6.38
N THR A 123 1.48 13.87 -5.05
CA THR A 123 0.98 12.73 -4.27
C THR A 123 -0.44 12.37 -4.64
N ALA A 124 -1.35 13.35 -4.69
CA ALA A 124 -2.74 13.14 -5.10
C ALA A 124 -2.83 12.48 -6.49
N LEU A 125 -2.11 13.03 -7.48
CA LEU A 125 -2.08 12.49 -8.84
C LEU A 125 -1.50 11.07 -8.90
N THR A 126 -0.43 10.80 -8.14
CA THR A 126 0.16 9.45 -8.05
C THR A 126 -0.84 8.44 -7.48
N TRP A 127 -1.62 8.83 -6.46
CA TRP A 127 -2.59 7.94 -5.83
C TRP A 127 -3.86 7.71 -6.68
N ILE A 128 -4.26 8.67 -7.52
CA ILE A 128 -5.27 8.42 -8.58
C ILE A 128 -4.85 7.26 -9.50
N GLY A 129 -3.54 7.15 -9.79
CA GLY A 129 -3.02 6.04 -10.59
C GLY A 129 -2.95 4.71 -9.83
N TRP A 130 -2.53 4.74 -8.57
CA TRP A 130 -2.40 3.52 -7.75
C TRP A 130 -3.74 2.93 -7.35
N PHE A 131 -4.76 3.75 -7.12
CA PHE A 131 -6.02 3.27 -6.56
C PHE A 131 -6.73 2.21 -7.44
N PRO A 132 -6.93 2.43 -8.76
CA PRO A 132 -7.47 1.39 -9.63
C PRO A 132 -6.59 0.14 -9.69
N PHE A 133 -5.26 0.30 -9.66
CA PHE A 133 -4.36 -0.84 -9.65
C PHE A 133 -4.56 -1.68 -8.39
N ILE A 134 -4.53 -1.08 -7.21
CA ILE A 134 -4.66 -1.79 -5.93
C ILE A 134 -6.03 -2.49 -5.79
N LEU A 135 -7.08 -1.94 -6.39
CA LEU A 135 -8.41 -2.53 -6.33
C LEU A 135 -8.66 -3.62 -7.38
N PHE A 136 -8.10 -3.47 -8.58
CA PHE A 136 -8.48 -4.29 -9.74
C PHE A 136 -7.32 -5.09 -10.35
N ASP A 137 -6.12 -5.07 -9.78
CA ASP A 137 -4.95 -5.81 -10.32
C ASP A 137 -5.17 -7.33 -10.42
N THR A 138 -5.67 -7.94 -9.36
CA THR A 138 -5.93 -9.39 -9.28
C THR A 138 -7.16 -9.77 -10.09
N ASP A 139 -8.17 -8.89 -10.16
CA ASP A 139 -9.32 -9.06 -11.05
C ASP A 139 -8.88 -8.99 -12.52
N TRP A 140 -8.04 -8.02 -12.88
CA TRP A 140 -7.43 -7.92 -14.20
C TRP A 140 -6.66 -9.19 -14.57
N MET A 141 -5.89 -9.77 -13.64
CA MET A 141 -5.24 -11.06 -13.87
C MET A 141 -6.26 -12.19 -14.08
N GLY A 142 -7.32 -12.25 -13.26
CA GLY A 142 -8.37 -13.27 -13.36
C GLY A 142 -9.18 -13.20 -14.65
N ARG A 143 -9.56 -11.99 -15.05
CA ARG A 143 -10.50 -11.71 -16.13
C ARG A 143 -9.80 -11.46 -17.47
N GLU A 144 -8.85 -10.53 -17.52
CA GLU A 144 -8.25 -10.09 -18.78
C GLU A 144 -7.09 -10.99 -19.23
N ILE A 145 -6.33 -11.55 -18.28
CA ILE A 145 -5.24 -12.49 -18.60
C ILE A 145 -5.72 -13.93 -18.61
N TYR A 146 -6.48 -14.37 -17.61
CA TYR A 146 -6.93 -15.76 -17.53
C TYR A 146 -8.27 -16.02 -18.22
N GLY A 147 -9.04 -14.99 -18.59
CA GLY A 147 -10.33 -15.16 -19.28
C GLY A 147 -11.43 -15.77 -18.40
N GLY A 148 -11.28 -15.72 -17.08
CA GLY A 148 -12.25 -16.29 -16.15
C GLY A 148 -13.48 -15.39 -15.93
N ASP A 149 -14.62 -16.00 -15.61
CA ASP A 149 -15.83 -15.28 -15.19
C ASP A 149 -15.74 -14.89 -13.70
N PRO A 150 -15.87 -13.59 -13.36
CA PRO A 150 -15.91 -13.13 -11.97
C PRO A 150 -17.07 -13.70 -11.14
N ASN A 151 -18.17 -14.11 -11.79
CA ASN A 151 -19.35 -14.66 -11.08
C ASN A 151 -19.18 -16.12 -10.64
N GLY A 152 -18.05 -16.74 -10.99
CA GLY A 152 -17.67 -18.06 -10.50
C GLY A 152 -16.93 -18.87 -11.55
N GLY A 153 -15.75 -19.38 -11.19
CA GLY A 153 -15.01 -20.29 -12.05
C GLY A 153 -13.60 -20.55 -11.55
N LEU A 154 -13.14 -21.80 -11.67
CA LEU A 154 -11.79 -22.19 -11.24
C LEU A 154 -10.69 -21.46 -12.01
N ILE A 155 -10.97 -21.04 -13.26
CA ILE A 155 -10.04 -20.27 -14.10
C ILE A 155 -9.82 -18.86 -13.53
N TYR A 156 -10.91 -18.18 -13.17
CA TYR A 156 -10.85 -16.87 -12.51
C TYR A 156 -10.09 -16.96 -11.19
N ASP A 157 -10.45 -17.91 -10.33
CA ASP A 157 -9.79 -18.14 -9.05
C ASP A 157 -8.28 -18.44 -9.22
N THR A 158 -7.92 -19.18 -10.27
CA THR A 158 -6.52 -19.45 -10.59
C THR A 158 -5.79 -18.19 -11.03
N GLY A 159 -6.41 -17.35 -11.86
CA GLY A 159 -5.85 -16.07 -12.27
C GLY A 159 -5.70 -15.09 -11.11
N VAL A 160 -6.70 -14.96 -10.24
CA VAL A 160 -6.63 -14.13 -9.01
C VAL A 160 -5.48 -14.60 -8.12
N ARG A 161 -5.32 -15.91 -7.92
CA ARG A 161 -4.20 -16.46 -7.13
C ARG A 161 -2.83 -16.19 -7.76
N MET A 162 -2.75 -16.22 -9.08
CA MET A 162 -1.52 -15.84 -9.80
C MET A 162 -1.25 -14.33 -9.74
N GLY A 163 -2.30 -13.51 -9.72
CA GLY A 163 -2.21 -12.08 -9.42
C GLY A 163 -1.65 -11.84 -8.02
N ALA A 164 -2.19 -12.54 -7.01
CA ALA A 164 -1.68 -12.49 -5.64
C ALA A 164 -0.21 -12.93 -5.55
N LEU A 165 0.21 -13.94 -6.34
CA LEU A 165 1.62 -14.31 -6.43
C LEU A 165 2.48 -13.17 -7.03
N GLY A 166 1.98 -12.48 -8.05
CA GLY A 166 2.63 -11.28 -8.60
C GLY A 166 2.77 -10.16 -7.56
N LEU A 167 1.75 -9.94 -6.74
CA LEU A 167 1.77 -8.96 -5.65
C LEU A 167 2.68 -9.37 -4.47
N LEU A 168 2.84 -10.66 -4.24
CA LEU A 168 3.86 -11.17 -3.32
C LEU A 168 5.25 -10.80 -3.81
N LEU A 169 5.55 -11.05 -5.10
CA LEU A 169 6.84 -10.69 -5.69
C LEU A 169 7.06 -9.16 -5.70
N ASN A 170 6.00 -8.39 -6.00
CA ASN A 170 5.98 -6.94 -5.84
C ASN A 170 6.42 -6.55 -4.42
N SER A 171 5.83 -7.17 -3.40
CA SER A 171 6.10 -6.86 -1.99
C SER A 171 7.53 -7.21 -1.57
N VAL A 172 8.12 -8.26 -2.15
CA VAL A 172 9.55 -8.56 -1.97
C VAL A 172 10.42 -7.44 -2.54
N VAL A 173 10.16 -6.98 -3.77
CA VAL A 173 10.88 -5.86 -4.38
C VAL A 173 10.67 -4.57 -3.58
N LEU A 174 9.46 -4.34 -3.08
CA LEU A 174 9.13 -3.21 -2.21
C LEU A 174 9.97 -3.23 -0.94
N GLY A 175 10.05 -4.37 -0.24
CA GLY A 175 10.85 -4.55 0.96
C GLY A 175 12.34 -4.30 0.71
N VAL A 176 12.89 -4.88 -0.36
CA VAL A 176 14.30 -4.65 -0.77
C VAL A 176 14.53 -3.18 -1.10
N THR A 177 13.62 -2.56 -1.84
CA THR A 177 13.73 -1.14 -2.21
C THR A 177 13.68 -0.24 -0.98
N SER A 178 12.85 -0.57 0.02
CA SER A 178 12.75 0.16 1.29
C SER A 178 14.08 0.14 2.06
N LEU A 179 14.79 -0.99 2.11
CA LEU A 179 16.12 -1.09 2.72
C LEU A 179 17.18 -0.26 1.96
N LEU A 180 17.06 -0.17 0.63
CA LEU A 180 17.98 0.59 -0.21
C LEU A 180 17.63 2.08 -0.29
N MET A 181 16.49 2.49 0.25
CA MET A 181 15.92 3.81 0.04
C MET A 181 16.81 4.93 0.58
N GLU A 182 17.40 4.76 1.77
CA GLU A 182 18.31 5.75 2.35
C GLU A 182 19.52 5.97 1.42
N ARG A 183 20.07 4.88 0.86
CA ARG A 183 21.22 4.97 -0.05
C ARG A 183 20.85 5.65 -1.36
N LEU A 184 19.68 5.35 -1.91
CA LEU A 184 19.17 5.96 -3.15
C LEU A 184 18.93 7.46 -2.97
N CYS A 185 18.19 7.83 -1.93
CA CYS A 185 17.87 9.23 -1.63
C CYS A 185 19.12 10.05 -1.28
N ARG A 186 20.11 9.45 -0.59
CA ARG A 186 21.37 10.13 -0.25
C ARG A 186 22.24 10.40 -1.48
N LYS A 187 22.28 9.49 -2.46
CA LYS A 187 23.11 9.65 -3.66
C LYS A 187 22.49 10.57 -4.71
N ARG A 188 21.16 10.50 -4.88
CA ARG A 188 20.47 11.11 -6.04
C ARG A 188 19.44 12.17 -5.66
N GLY A 189 19.12 12.33 -4.37
CA GLY A 189 18.07 13.22 -3.87
C GLY A 189 16.69 12.57 -3.89
N ALA A 190 15.88 12.86 -2.87
CA ALA A 190 14.55 12.27 -2.69
C ALA A 190 13.58 12.63 -3.83
N GLY A 191 13.54 13.90 -4.24
CA GLY A 191 12.67 14.35 -5.34
C GLY A 191 13.00 13.71 -6.69
N PHE A 192 14.28 13.49 -6.99
CA PHE A 192 14.70 12.83 -8.23
C PHE A 192 14.31 11.35 -8.25
N VAL A 193 14.51 10.63 -7.14
CA VAL A 193 14.09 9.23 -7.02
C VAL A 193 12.57 9.09 -7.17
N TRP A 194 11.81 10.02 -6.60
CA TRP A 194 10.36 10.06 -6.71
C TRP A 194 9.85 10.41 -8.12
N GLY A 195 10.53 11.32 -8.82
CA GLY A 195 10.21 11.59 -10.23
C GLY A 195 10.42 10.35 -11.10
N ILE A 196 11.56 9.67 -10.94
CA ILE A 196 11.87 8.42 -11.66
C ILE A 196 10.84 7.34 -11.34
N SER A 197 10.45 7.15 -10.08
CA SER A 197 9.47 6.14 -9.73
C SER A 197 8.12 6.34 -10.41
N ASN A 198 7.66 7.59 -10.54
CA ASN A 198 6.42 7.89 -11.26
C ASN A 198 6.52 7.57 -12.76
N ILE A 199 7.68 7.79 -13.39
CA ILE A 199 7.91 7.39 -14.79
C ILE A 199 7.87 5.86 -14.92
N PHE A 200 8.54 5.13 -14.02
CA PHE A 200 8.49 3.66 -14.01
C PHE A 200 7.07 3.13 -13.82
N MET A 201 6.30 3.74 -12.91
CA MET A 201 4.88 3.42 -12.70
C MET A 201 4.08 3.59 -14.00
N ALA A 202 4.20 4.74 -14.67
CA ALA A 202 3.50 5.02 -15.92
C ALA A 202 3.86 4.00 -17.02
N LEU A 203 5.15 3.67 -17.17
CA LEU A 203 5.61 2.66 -18.13
C LEU A 203 5.03 1.27 -17.83
N CYS A 204 4.92 0.89 -16.55
CA CYS A 204 4.34 -0.38 -16.14
C CYS A 204 2.83 -0.43 -16.45
N PHE A 205 2.09 0.65 -16.20
CA PHE A 205 0.66 0.70 -16.55
C PHE A 205 0.43 0.67 -18.07
N ILE A 206 1.26 1.36 -18.85
CA ILE A 206 1.23 1.22 -20.32
C ILE A 206 1.54 -0.23 -20.73
N ALA A 207 2.52 -0.88 -20.09
CA ALA A 207 2.85 -2.27 -20.37
C ALA A 207 1.68 -3.22 -20.05
N MET A 208 0.90 -2.97 -18.99
CA MET A 208 -0.33 -3.73 -18.71
C MET A 208 -1.37 -3.59 -19.82
N LEU A 209 -1.57 -2.38 -20.35
CA LEU A 209 -2.48 -2.16 -21.48
C LEU A 209 -2.00 -2.88 -22.74
N VAL A 210 -0.71 -2.79 -23.06
CA VAL A 210 -0.10 -3.50 -24.20
C VAL A 210 -0.25 -5.02 -24.03
N LEU A 211 -0.05 -5.54 -22.82
CA LEU A 211 -0.20 -6.96 -22.54
C LEU A 211 -1.65 -7.42 -22.69
N THR A 212 -2.61 -6.61 -22.24
CA THR A 212 -4.05 -6.85 -22.41
C THR A 212 -4.43 -6.87 -23.90
N TYR A 213 -3.90 -5.92 -24.67
CA TYR A 213 -4.09 -5.89 -26.12
C TYR A 213 -3.51 -7.14 -26.80
N ALA A 214 -2.28 -7.53 -26.43
CA ALA A 214 -1.64 -8.73 -26.95
C ALA A 214 -2.44 -10.00 -26.60
N ALA A 215 -2.95 -10.09 -25.37
CA ALA A 215 -3.77 -11.21 -24.93
C ALA A 215 -5.05 -11.36 -25.78
N ASN A 216 -5.73 -10.25 -26.04
CA ASN A 216 -6.90 -10.20 -26.90
C ASN A 216 -6.58 -10.52 -28.37
N SER A 217 -5.45 -10.05 -28.90
CA SER A 217 -5.06 -10.32 -30.30
C SER A 217 -4.73 -11.80 -30.57
N ILE A 218 -4.21 -12.53 -29.58
CA ILE A 218 -3.93 -13.96 -29.69
C ILE A 218 -5.23 -14.78 -29.62
N GLY A 219 -6.27 -14.22 -28.99
CA GLY A 219 -7.63 -14.77 -28.98
C GLY A 219 -7.78 -16.06 -28.16
N TYR A 220 -6.82 -16.40 -27.28
CA TYR A 220 -6.94 -17.57 -26.40
C TYR A 220 -8.03 -17.37 -25.35
N VAL A 221 -8.21 -16.12 -24.88
CA VAL A 221 -9.27 -15.71 -23.94
C VAL A 221 -10.65 -16.02 -24.51
N SER A 222 -10.92 -15.60 -25.75
CA SER A 222 -12.20 -15.85 -26.43
C SER A 222 -12.45 -17.35 -26.71
N LYS A 223 -11.40 -18.16 -26.75
CA LYS A 223 -11.47 -19.61 -26.96
C LYS A 223 -11.56 -20.41 -25.66
N GLY A 224 -11.53 -19.75 -24.50
CA GLY A 224 -11.51 -20.42 -23.19
C GLY A 224 -10.27 -21.27 -22.96
N GLN A 225 -9.16 -20.94 -23.63
CA GLN A 225 -7.90 -21.67 -23.50
C GLN A 225 -7.05 -21.06 -22.39
N PRO A 226 -6.20 -21.86 -21.71
CA PRO A 226 -5.28 -21.33 -20.71
C PRO A 226 -4.30 -20.33 -21.34
N PRO A 227 -3.90 -19.27 -20.60
CA PRO A 227 -2.97 -18.28 -21.11
C PRO A 227 -1.62 -18.91 -21.44
N PRO A 228 -0.98 -18.50 -22.55
CA PRO A 228 0.40 -18.84 -22.83
C PRO A 228 1.31 -18.44 -21.66
N THR A 229 2.25 -19.31 -21.29
CA THR A 229 3.17 -19.08 -20.17
C THR A 229 3.91 -17.74 -20.29
N GLY A 230 4.24 -17.32 -21.50
CA GLY A 230 4.91 -16.04 -21.75
C GLY A 230 4.10 -14.81 -21.31
N ILE A 231 2.77 -14.84 -21.47
CA ILE A 231 1.89 -13.72 -21.04
C ILE A 231 1.81 -13.67 -19.52
N VAL A 232 1.67 -14.82 -18.88
CA VAL A 232 1.62 -14.91 -17.41
C VAL A 232 2.95 -14.42 -16.81
N ILE A 233 4.09 -14.86 -17.37
CA ILE A 233 5.41 -14.39 -16.92
C ILE A 233 5.55 -12.87 -17.12
N ALA A 234 5.10 -12.33 -18.25
CA ALA A 234 5.13 -10.89 -18.49
C ALA A 234 4.28 -10.12 -17.47
N ALA A 235 3.07 -10.59 -17.17
CA ALA A 235 2.19 -9.99 -16.18
C ALA A 235 2.83 -10.00 -14.77
N LEU A 236 3.39 -11.15 -14.36
CA LEU A 236 4.11 -11.27 -13.08
C LEU A 236 5.34 -10.36 -13.02
N ALA A 237 6.08 -10.22 -14.12
CA ALA A 237 7.23 -9.33 -14.20
C ALA A 237 6.82 -7.86 -14.03
N ILE A 238 5.71 -7.44 -14.66
CA ILE A 238 5.17 -6.08 -14.49
C ILE A 238 4.80 -5.83 -13.02
N PHE A 239 4.07 -6.76 -12.38
CA PHE A 239 3.72 -6.63 -10.96
C PHE A 239 4.96 -6.55 -10.08
N THR A 240 5.95 -7.40 -10.34
CA THR A 240 7.22 -7.41 -9.59
C THR A 240 7.96 -6.08 -9.71
N ILE A 241 8.06 -5.52 -10.92
CA ILE A 241 8.73 -4.23 -11.16
C ILE A 241 8.00 -3.08 -10.46
N LEU A 242 6.66 -3.12 -10.43
CA LEU A 242 5.83 -2.13 -9.73
C LEU A 242 6.11 -2.06 -8.21
N GLY A 243 6.78 -3.05 -7.61
CA GLY A 243 7.19 -2.98 -6.21
C GLY A 243 8.20 -1.87 -5.92
N PHE A 244 9.06 -1.55 -6.89
CA PHE A 244 10.01 -0.44 -6.78
C PHE A 244 9.31 0.92 -6.62
N PRO A 245 8.45 1.37 -7.57
CA PRO A 245 7.78 2.64 -7.43
C PRO A 245 6.82 2.68 -6.23
N LEU A 246 6.18 1.56 -5.88
CA LEU A 246 5.30 1.49 -4.72
C LEU A 246 6.06 1.78 -3.41
N ALA A 247 7.27 1.23 -3.23
CA ALA A 247 8.11 1.53 -2.07
C ALA A 247 8.41 3.03 -1.92
N ILE A 248 8.71 3.68 -3.05
CA ILE A 248 9.01 5.12 -3.09
C ILE A 248 7.77 5.94 -2.74
N THR A 249 6.60 5.59 -3.28
CA THR A 249 5.32 6.26 -3.00
C THR A 249 4.96 6.23 -1.52
N TYR A 250 5.19 5.12 -0.81
CA TYR A 250 4.88 5.00 0.61
C TYR A 250 5.83 5.74 1.55
N SER A 251 6.98 6.21 1.06
CA SER A 251 8.05 6.67 1.95
C SER A 251 8.53 8.09 1.64
N VAL A 252 8.74 8.42 0.36
CA VAL A 252 9.38 9.68 -0.03
C VAL A 252 8.47 10.90 0.16
N PRO A 253 7.19 10.89 -0.22
CA PRO A 253 6.28 12.02 0.06
C PRO A 253 6.21 12.35 1.55
N TYR A 254 6.09 11.32 2.41
CA TYR A 254 6.08 11.44 3.87
C TYR A 254 7.38 12.04 4.42
N ALA A 255 8.53 11.66 3.85
CA ALA A 255 9.81 12.26 4.23
C ALA A 255 9.92 13.73 3.78
N LEU A 256 9.50 14.04 2.55
CA LEU A 256 9.55 15.40 1.99
C LEU A 256 8.65 16.35 2.76
N ILE A 257 7.40 15.96 3.01
CA ILE A 257 6.44 16.78 3.75
C ILE A 257 6.95 17.07 5.17
N SER A 258 7.49 16.06 5.86
CA SER A 258 8.05 16.23 7.20
C SER A 258 9.21 17.23 7.20
N THR A 259 10.12 17.16 6.22
CA THR A 259 11.27 18.10 6.16
C THR A 259 10.89 19.54 5.86
N HIS A 260 9.75 19.76 5.19
CA HIS A 260 9.28 21.11 4.84
C HIS A 260 8.38 21.72 5.92
N ILE A 261 7.71 20.89 6.73
CA ILE A 261 6.79 21.36 7.77
C ILE A 261 7.45 21.44 9.15
N GLU A 262 8.47 20.63 9.46
CA GLU A 262 9.22 20.69 10.72
C GLU A 262 9.78 22.10 11.04
N PRO A 263 10.31 22.89 10.07
CA PRO A 263 10.75 24.26 10.33
C PRO A 263 9.62 25.26 10.65
N LEU A 264 8.36 24.91 10.34
CA LEU A 264 7.19 25.75 10.61
C LEU A 264 6.67 25.59 12.05
N GLY A 265 7.25 24.68 12.84
CA GLY A 265 6.81 24.40 14.22
C GLY A 265 5.45 23.69 14.29
N LEU A 266 4.89 23.30 13.15
CA LEU A 266 3.67 22.52 13.05
C LEU A 266 4.00 21.06 13.40
N GLY A 267 3.19 20.45 14.28
CA GLY A 267 3.43 19.10 14.77
C GLY A 267 3.60 18.06 13.65
N GLN A 268 4.45 17.07 13.87
CA GLN A 268 4.70 15.99 12.91
C GLN A 268 3.41 15.23 12.55
N GLY A 269 2.49 15.06 13.51
CA GLY A 269 1.19 14.42 13.28
C GLY A 269 0.28 15.19 12.32
N LEU A 270 0.25 16.53 12.43
CA LEU A 270 -0.53 17.39 11.54
C LEU A 270 -0.02 17.29 10.09
N SER A 271 1.30 17.27 9.91
CA SER A 271 1.96 17.10 8.60
C SER A 271 1.57 15.80 7.91
N MET A 272 1.54 14.70 8.67
CA MET A 272 1.14 13.39 8.15
C MET A 272 -0.36 13.35 7.84
N GLY A 273 -1.20 14.00 8.66
CA GLY A 273 -2.64 14.12 8.44
C GLY A 273 -2.98 14.83 7.13
N VAL A 274 -2.31 15.95 6.85
CA VAL A 274 -2.48 16.69 5.59
C VAL A 274 -2.08 15.84 4.38
N LEU A 275 -0.97 15.12 4.47
CA LEU A 275 -0.54 14.24 3.38
C LEU A 275 -1.55 13.11 3.15
N ASN A 276 -2.09 12.52 4.22
CA ASN A 276 -3.13 11.50 4.12
C ASN A 276 -4.43 12.04 3.48
N LEU A 277 -4.82 13.29 3.74
CA LEU A 277 -5.93 13.92 3.00
C LEU A 277 -5.64 13.99 1.49
N ALA A 278 -4.42 14.35 1.09
CA ALA A 278 -4.05 14.35 -0.32
C ALA A 278 -4.07 12.95 -0.96
N ILE A 279 -3.97 11.89 -0.15
CA ILE A 279 -4.07 10.49 -0.60
C ILE A 279 -5.52 10.03 -0.72
N VAL A 280 -6.39 10.45 0.20
CA VAL A 280 -7.79 9.97 0.31
C VAL A 280 -8.77 10.78 -0.53
N VAL A 281 -8.62 12.11 -0.60
CA VAL A 281 -9.51 12.97 -1.41
C VAL A 281 -9.64 12.53 -2.89
N PRO A 282 -8.59 12.01 -3.54
CA PRO A 282 -8.68 11.52 -4.92
C PRO A 282 -9.24 10.11 -5.09
N GLN A 283 -9.48 9.36 -4.00
CA GLN A 283 -10.05 7.99 -4.02
C GLN A 283 -11.56 8.03 -4.21
#